data_AF-A0AAJ6EP85-F1
#
_entry.id   AF-A0AAJ6EP85-F1
#
_cell.length_a   1.000
_cell.length_b   1.000
_cell.length_c   1.000
_cell.angle_alpha   90.00
_cell.angle_beta   90.00
_cell.angle_gamma   90.00
#
_symmetry.space_group_name_H-M   'P 1'
#
loop_
_entity.id
_entity.type
_entity.pdbx_description
1 polymer ?
#
loop_
_entity_poly.entity_id
_entity_poly.type
_entity_poly.pdbx_seq_one_letter_code
_entity_poly.pdbx_strand_id
1 'polypeptide(L)'
;MREELRARTPVQAGNLLSALRHTIRWMIEEERLDPEDDPTIGLKSGKAKASHESGGWVPWSEEHMAKYRARWPLGTEARLMFDILHYTFLRLGDADRFGPSHLKRILKQMAIEIATEKSKGSTKVSIPIHPDFAKSLAAARDAGILGTREVFTGRSRARCCRWPRRPGRRNSRSTLALPGSTSPR
;
A
#
# COMPACT_ATOMS: atom_id res chain seq x y z
N MET A 1 14.04 24.90 -13.13
CA MET A 1 13.07 24.38 -12.12
C MET A 1 11.61 24.34 -12.58
N ARG A 2 11.01 25.45 -13.05
CA ARG A 2 9.60 25.45 -13.51
C ARG A 2 9.32 24.48 -14.65
N GLU A 3 10.25 24.38 -15.59
CA GLU A 3 10.19 23.44 -16.72
C GLU A 3 10.17 21.98 -16.24
N GLU A 4 11.10 21.59 -15.37
CA GLU A 4 11.14 20.27 -14.73
C GLU A 4 9.84 19.89 -13.99
N LEU A 5 9.20 20.87 -13.33
CA LEU A 5 7.92 20.64 -12.66
C LEU A 5 6.77 20.43 -13.66
N ARG A 6 6.79 21.11 -14.81
CA ARG A 6 5.77 20.97 -15.87
C ARG A 6 5.92 19.66 -16.65
N ALA A 7 7.13 19.13 -16.77
CA ALA A 7 7.39 17.86 -17.45
C ALA A 7 6.83 16.63 -16.69
N ARG A 8 6.47 16.77 -15.41
CA ARG A 8 6.05 15.68 -14.52
C ARG A 8 4.54 15.69 -14.29
N THR A 9 3.99 14.57 -13.82
CA THR A 9 2.60 14.57 -13.33
C THR A 9 2.44 15.51 -12.13
N PRO A 10 1.26 16.11 -11.92
CA PRO A 10 1.06 17.05 -10.81
C PRO A 10 1.46 16.52 -9.43
N VAL A 11 1.26 15.21 -9.19
CA VAL A 11 1.67 14.55 -7.94
C VAL A 11 3.19 14.43 -7.84
N GLN A 12 3.86 14.00 -8.92
CA GLN A 12 5.33 13.89 -8.96
C GLN A 12 5.99 15.26 -8.82
N ALA A 13 5.48 16.27 -9.53
CA ALA A 13 5.95 17.65 -9.44
C ALA A 13 5.80 18.20 -8.00
N GLY A 14 4.64 17.96 -7.37
CA GLY A 14 4.41 18.36 -5.99
C GLY A 14 5.36 17.68 -4.99
N ASN A 15 5.63 16.38 -5.16
CA ASN A 15 6.59 15.66 -4.31
C ASN A 15 8.02 16.16 -4.52
N LEU A 16 8.43 16.43 -5.77
CA LEU A 16 9.74 17.00 -6.09
C LEU A 16 9.90 18.40 -5.47
N LEU A 17 8.92 19.28 -5.63
CA LEU A 17 8.93 20.61 -5.02
C LEU A 17 9.03 20.53 -3.49
N SER A 18 8.31 19.58 -2.87
CA SER A 18 8.40 19.34 -1.42
C SER A 18 9.80 18.89 -1.00
N ALA A 19 10.44 17.99 -1.74
CA ALA A 19 11.80 17.53 -1.44
C ALA A 19 12.82 18.66 -1.57
N LEU A 20 12.77 19.41 -2.67
CA LEU A 20 13.67 20.56 -2.92
C LEU A 20 13.55 21.62 -1.83
N ARG A 21 12.33 21.91 -1.36
CA ARG A 21 12.10 22.83 -0.25
C ARG A 21 12.75 22.40 1.06
N HIS A 22 12.74 21.11 1.37
CA HIS A 22 13.41 20.62 2.58
C HIS A 22 14.92 20.75 2.45
N THR A 23 15.47 20.42 1.28
CA THR A 23 16.90 20.56 1.01
C THR A 23 17.36 22.01 1.06
N ILE A 24 16.63 22.93 0.42
CA ILE A 24 16.97 24.36 0.39
C ILE A 24 16.82 24.99 1.76
N ARG A 25 15.77 24.64 2.52
CA ARG A 25 15.64 25.06 3.92
C ARG A 25 16.84 24.63 4.75
N TRP A 26 17.29 23.38 4.61
CA TRP A 26 18.50 22.91 5.29
C TRP A 26 19.75 23.69 4.84
N MET A 27 19.89 24.01 3.55
CA MET A 27 21.01 24.83 3.06
C MET A 27 21.01 26.24 3.64
N ILE A 28 19.84 26.85 3.80
CA ILE A 28 19.68 28.17 4.43
C ILE A 28 20.05 28.09 5.92
N GLU A 29 19.59 27.05 6.63
CA GLU A 29 19.93 26.82 8.05
C GLU A 29 21.43 26.62 8.27
N GLU A 30 22.15 26.07 7.29
CA GLU A 30 23.61 25.87 7.29
C GLU A 30 24.38 27.05 6.68
N GLU A 31 23.72 28.20 6.42
CA GLU A 31 24.32 29.41 5.83
C GLU A 31 25.02 29.15 4.48
N ARG A 32 24.57 28.12 3.74
CA ARG A 32 25.07 27.76 2.40
C ARG A 32 24.35 28.50 1.28
N LEU A 33 23.21 29.11 1.58
CA LEU A 33 22.37 29.84 0.65
C LEU A 33 21.64 30.96 1.41
N ASP A 34 21.63 32.17 0.85
CA ASP A 34 20.85 33.26 1.41
C ASP A 34 19.34 33.01 1.22
N PRO A 35 18.48 33.34 2.19
CA PRO A 35 17.03 33.12 2.08
C PRO A 35 16.38 33.78 0.85
N GLU A 36 16.90 34.93 0.44
CA GLU A 36 16.40 35.70 -0.72
C GLU A 36 16.68 35.00 -2.05
N ASP A 37 17.67 34.10 -2.09
CA ASP A 37 18.08 33.34 -3.28
C ASP A 37 17.32 32.01 -3.43
N ASP A 38 16.30 31.72 -2.60
CA ASP A 38 15.52 30.48 -2.69
C ASP A 38 14.73 30.41 -4.02
N PRO A 39 15.12 29.50 -4.96
CA PRO A 39 14.48 29.38 -6.27
C PRO A 39 13.07 28.77 -6.21
N THR A 40 12.61 28.33 -5.03
CA THR A 40 11.30 27.73 -4.80
C THR A 40 10.23 28.72 -4.35
N ILE A 41 10.63 29.97 -4.07
CA ILE A 41 9.72 31.07 -3.73
C ILE A 41 8.72 31.28 -4.87
N GLY A 42 7.44 31.41 -4.51
CA GLY A 42 6.34 31.62 -5.46
C GLY A 42 5.88 30.38 -6.24
N LEU A 43 6.55 29.23 -6.13
CA LEU A 43 6.10 28.00 -6.78
C LEU A 43 4.96 27.33 -6.00
N LYS A 44 3.86 26.98 -6.68
CA LYS A 44 2.72 26.29 -6.06
C LYS A 44 2.64 24.84 -6.54
N SER A 45 2.35 23.93 -5.60
CA SER A 45 2.12 22.52 -5.93
C SER A 45 0.74 22.34 -6.55
N GLY A 46 0.67 21.77 -7.75
CA GLY A 46 -0.59 21.40 -8.41
C GLY A 46 -1.24 20.13 -7.86
N LYS A 47 -0.62 19.48 -6.87
CA LYS A 47 -1.03 18.16 -6.35
C LYS A 47 -2.46 18.14 -5.81
N ALA A 48 -2.86 19.16 -5.04
CA ALA A 48 -4.21 19.23 -4.47
C ALA A 48 -5.27 19.37 -5.57
N LYS A 49 -5.09 20.33 -6.48
CA LYS A 49 -5.98 20.56 -7.63
C LYS A 49 -6.17 19.29 -8.47
N ALA A 50 -5.08 18.63 -8.85
CA ALA A 50 -5.14 17.39 -9.62
C ALA A 50 -5.82 16.24 -8.87
N SER A 51 -5.66 16.17 -7.54
CA SER A 51 -6.36 15.18 -6.72
C SER A 51 -7.87 15.38 -6.75
N HIS A 52 -8.34 16.63 -6.64
CA HIS A 52 -9.77 16.96 -6.71
C HIS A 52 -10.36 16.66 -8.10
N GLU A 53 -9.66 17.04 -9.17
CA GLU A 53 -10.11 16.82 -10.55
C GLU A 53 -10.17 15.34 -10.94
N SER A 54 -9.24 14.52 -10.42
CA SER A 54 -9.18 13.10 -10.77
C SER A 54 -10.20 12.22 -10.02
N GLY A 55 -10.88 12.74 -9.00
CA GLY A 55 -11.86 11.99 -8.18
C GLY A 55 -11.26 10.87 -7.33
N GLY A 56 -9.93 10.67 -7.35
CA GLY A 56 -9.23 9.71 -6.50
C GLY A 56 -9.51 8.23 -6.78
N TRP A 57 -9.30 7.40 -5.76
CA TRP A 57 -9.55 5.96 -5.81
C TRP A 57 -10.96 5.64 -5.34
N VAL A 58 -11.65 4.77 -6.07
CA VAL A 58 -13.01 4.32 -5.70
C VAL A 58 -12.89 3.34 -4.53
N PRO A 59 -13.66 3.54 -3.43
CA PRO A 59 -13.66 2.62 -2.31
C PRO A 59 -14.20 1.24 -2.71
N TRP A 60 -13.82 0.21 -1.96
CA TRP A 60 -14.33 -1.13 -2.20
C TRP A 60 -15.80 -1.23 -1.76
N SER A 61 -16.62 -1.79 -2.65
CA SER A 61 -17.99 -2.18 -2.32
C SER A 61 -18.00 -3.64 -1.82
N GLU A 62 -19.12 -4.05 -1.24
CA GLU A 62 -19.34 -5.46 -0.87
C GLU A 62 -19.22 -6.42 -2.06
N GLU A 63 -19.64 -5.99 -3.25
CA GLU A 63 -19.47 -6.79 -4.47
C GLU A 63 -18.00 -6.97 -4.85
N HIS A 64 -17.16 -5.95 -4.69
CA HIS A 64 -15.73 -6.05 -4.93
C HIS A 64 -15.09 -7.04 -3.95
N MET A 65 -15.47 -6.95 -2.67
CA MET A 65 -15.02 -7.89 -1.64
C MET A 65 -15.47 -9.32 -1.95
N ALA A 66 -16.73 -9.53 -2.35
CA ALA A 66 -17.25 -10.84 -2.73
C ALA A 66 -16.49 -11.44 -3.93
N LYS A 67 -16.26 -10.64 -4.98
CA LYS A 67 -15.47 -11.06 -6.16
C LYS A 67 -14.03 -11.43 -5.78
N TYR A 68 -13.41 -10.67 -4.87
CA TYR A 68 -12.06 -10.98 -4.36
C TYR A 68 -12.05 -12.30 -3.58
N ARG A 69 -13.00 -12.46 -2.65
CA ARG A 69 -13.14 -13.68 -1.83
C ARG A 69 -13.46 -14.92 -2.67
N ALA A 70 -14.18 -14.78 -3.78
CA ALA A 70 -14.45 -15.86 -4.73
C ALA A 70 -13.21 -16.26 -5.54
N ARG A 71 -12.37 -15.28 -5.92
CA ARG A 71 -11.11 -15.53 -6.63
C ARG A 71 -10.04 -16.15 -5.72
N TRP A 72 -10.02 -15.76 -4.45
CA TRP A 72 -9.01 -16.19 -3.47
C TRP A 72 -9.68 -16.92 -2.29
N PRO A 73 -9.72 -18.27 -2.34
CA PRO A 73 -10.34 -19.07 -1.27
C PRO A 73 -9.52 -19.02 0.03
N LEU A 74 -10.14 -19.50 1.11
CA LEU A 74 -9.47 -19.66 2.40
C LEU A 74 -8.24 -20.57 2.27
N GLY A 75 -7.20 -20.31 3.07
CA GLY A 75 -5.91 -21.00 2.95
C GLY A 75 -5.02 -20.48 1.82
N THR A 76 -5.38 -19.36 1.18
CA THR A 76 -4.48 -18.63 0.29
C THR A 76 -3.88 -17.40 0.97
N GLU A 77 -2.64 -17.07 0.62
CA GLU A 77 -1.91 -15.94 1.18
C GLU A 77 -2.60 -14.60 0.86
N ALA A 78 -3.18 -14.50 -0.35
CA ALA A 78 -3.98 -13.36 -0.78
C ALA A 78 -5.24 -13.16 0.09
N ARG A 79 -5.95 -14.25 0.39
CA ARG A 79 -7.15 -14.21 1.23
C ARG A 79 -6.81 -13.82 2.66
N LEU A 80 -5.76 -14.41 3.23
CA LEU A 80 -5.32 -14.10 4.59
C LEU A 80 -5.00 -12.61 4.76
N MET A 81 -4.20 -12.03 3.86
CA MET A 81 -3.84 -10.62 3.94
C MET A 81 -5.05 -9.70 3.77
N PHE A 82 -5.97 -10.03 2.85
CA PHE A 82 -7.23 -9.30 2.72
C PHE A 82 -8.02 -9.32 4.03
N ASP A 83 -8.19 -10.49 4.65
CA ASP A 83 -8.94 -10.61 5.89
C ASP A 83 -8.22 -9.91 7.07
N ILE A 84 -6.88 -9.94 7.13
CA ILE A 84 -6.11 -9.13 8.10
C ILE A 84 -6.45 -7.65 7.92
N LEU A 85 -6.31 -7.10 6.71
CA LEU A 85 -6.58 -5.67 6.47
C LEU A 85 -8.03 -5.29 6.74
N HIS A 86 -8.98 -6.15 6.36
CA HIS A 86 -10.41 -5.90 6.50
C HIS A 86 -10.86 -5.91 7.97
N TYR A 87 -10.42 -6.89 8.77
CA TYR A 87 -10.87 -7.03 10.15
C TYR A 87 -10.06 -6.21 11.16
N THR A 88 -8.79 -5.94 10.87
CA THR A 88 -7.90 -5.26 11.82
C THR A 88 -7.68 -3.79 11.50
N PHE A 89 -7.99 -3.37 10.27
CA PHE A 89 -7.72 -2.01 9.78
C PHE A 89 -6.27 -1.57 9.95
N LEU A 90 -5.34 -2.52 10.06
CA LEU A 90 -3.93 -2.24 10.15
C LEU A 90 -3.43 -1.61 8.85
N ARG A 91 -2.40 -0.78 8.97
CA ARG A 91 -1.68 -0.31 7.79
C ARG A 91 -0.99 -1.49 7.13
N LEU A 92 -0.81 -1.41 5.82
CA LEU A 92 -0.20 -2.51 5.05
C LEU A 92 1.17 -2.94 5.60
N GLY A 93 2.00 -2.00 6.08
CA GLY A 93 3.29 -2.32 6.71
C GLY A 93 3.18 -3.01 8.09
N ASP A 94 2.10 -2.74 8.84
CA ASP A 94 1.81 -3.44 10.10
C ASP A 94 1.21 -4.84 9.82
N ALA A 95 0.37 -4.95 8.79
CA ALA A 95 -0.24 -6.22 8.36
C ALA A 95 0.78 -7.22 7.82
N ASP A 96 1.83 -6.75 7.11
CA ASP A 96 2.96 -7.57 6.65
C ASP A 96 3.72 -8.22 7.81
N ARG A 97 3.78 -7.54 8.97
CA ARG A 97 4.43 -8.03 10.20
C ARG A 97 3.53 -8.90 11.05
N PHE A 98 2.28 -9.11 10.64
CA PHE A 98 1.32 -9.91 11.38
C PHE A 98 1.78 -11.36 11.50
N GLY A 99 1.56 -11.96 12.66
CA GLY A 99 2.00 -13.32 12.95
C GLY A 99 1.44 -13.85 14.27
N PRO A 100 1.67 -15.13 14.59
CA PRO A 100 1.09 -15.77 15.77
C PRO A 100 1.48 -15.12 17.09
N SER A 101 2.64 -14.47 17.17
CA SER A 101 3.10 -13.74 18.36
C SER A 101 2.16 -12.61 18.78
N HIS A 102 1.45 -12.03 17.81
CA HIS A 102 0.47 -10.96 18.01
C HIS A 102 -0.91 -11.50 18.40
N LEU A 103 -1.16 -12.80 18.25
CA LEU A 103 -2.40 -13.43 18.71
C LEU A 103 -2.31 -13.69 20.22
N LYS A 104 -3.14 -13.02 20.99
CA LYS A 104 -3.22 -13.14 22.45
C LYS A 104 -4.62 -13.59 22.85
N ARG A 105 -4.70 -14.45 23.87
CA ARG A 105 -5.97 -14.75 24.52
C ARG A 105 -6.20 -13.72 25.62
N ILE A 106 -7.17 -12.83 25.41
CA ILE A 106 -7.55 -11.80 26.38
C ILE A 106 -8.95 -12.12 26.87
N LEU A 107 -9.09 -12.30 28.19
CA LEU A 107 -10.33 -12.77 28.82
C LEU A 107 -10.79 -14.12 28.24
N LYS A 108 -11.87 -14.11 27.44
CA LYS A 108 -12.50 -15.30 26.82
C LYS A 108 -12.44 -15.27 25.29
N GLN A 109 -11.76 -14.30 24.69
CA GLN A 109 -11.71 -14.14 23.24
C GLN A 109 -10.25 -14.03 22.77
N MET A 110 -9.99 -14.43 21.53
CA MET A 110 -8.70 -14.15 20.91
C MET A 110 -8.70 -12.69 20.47
N ALA A 111 -7.59 -12.00 20.73
CA ALA A 111 -7.36 -10.63 20.35
C ALA A 111 -5.99 -10.50 19.68
N ILE A 112 -5.84 -9.45 18.89
CA ILE A 112 -4.60 -9.09 18.22
C ILE A 112 -3.99 -7.95 18.99
N GLU A 113 -2.76 -8.12 19.44
CA GLU A 113 -1.95 -7.03 20.01
C GLU A 113 -0.73 -6.76 19.14
N ILE A 114 -0.68 -5.57 18.55
CA ILE A 114 0.45 -5.15 17.72
C ILE A 114 0.88 -3.71 18.05
N ALA A 115 2.18 -3.51 18.10
CA ALA A 115 2.80 -2.19 18.20
C ALA A 115 2.99 -1.60 16.79
N THR A 116 2.40 -0.43 16.57
CA THR A 116 2.39 0.20 15.23
C THR A 116 3.77 0.73 14.86
N GLU A 117 4.21 0.44 13.63
CA GLU A 117 5.54 0.82 13.12
C GLU A 117 5.69 2.35 13.06
N LYS A 118 4.67 3.03 12.52
CA LYS A 118 4.64 4.48 12.32
C LYS A 118 4.80 5.26 13.63
N SER A 119 4.28 4.73 14.74
CA SER A 119 4.41 5.35 16.05
C SER A 119 5.70 4.95 16.77
N LYS A 120 6.63 4.25 16.10
CA LYS A 120 7.86 3.69 16.69
C LYS A 120 7.57 2.83 17.93
N GLY A 121 6.44 2.13 17.92
CA GLY A 121 6.05 1.22 19.00
C GLY A 121 5.39 1.84 20.23
N SER A 122 5.14 3.15 20.28
CA SER A 122 4.48 3.79 21.43
C SER A 122 3.00 3.46 21.53
N THR A 123 2.32 3.24 20.41
CA THR A 123 0.89 2.89 20.36
C THR A 123 0.72 1.39 20.16
N LYS A 124 0.16 0.72 21.17
CA LYS A 124 -0.31 -0.66 21.10
C LYS A 124 -1.80 -0.69 20.78
N VAL A 125 -2.17 -1.49 19.81
CA VAL A 125 -3.57 -1.67 19.39
C VAL A 125 -4.00 -3.07 19.78
N SER A 126 -5.12 -3.18 20.49
CA SER A 126 -5.75 -4.45 20.90
C SER A 126 -7.09 -4.59 20.20
N ILE A 127 -7.24 -5.60 19.33
CA ILE A 127 -8.44 -5.79 18.49
C ILE A 127 -9.01 -7.21 18.73
N PRO A 128 -10.27 -7.35 19.15
CA PRO A 128 -10.93 -8.66 19.24
C PRO A 128 -11.06 -9.33 17.86
N ILE A 129 -10.84 -10.65 17.81
CA ILE A 129 -10.90 -11.41 16.56
C ILE A 129 -12.35 -11.75 16.22
N HIS A 130 -12.78 -11.32 15.03
CA HIS A 130 -14.07 -11.70 14.45
C HIS A 130 -14.11 -13.21 14.12
N PRO A 131 -15.24 -13.93 14.31
CA PRO A 131 -15.33 -15.37 14.06
C PRO A 131 -14.94 -15.79 12.63
N ASP A 132 -15.32 -15.03 11.61
CA ASP A 132 -14.91 -15.32 10.24
C ASP A 132 -13.42 -15.09 10.00
N PHE A 133 -12.82 -14.14 10.71
CA PHE A 133 -11.38 -13.95 10.67
C PHE A 133 -10.66 -15.14 11.32
N ALA A 134 -11.19 -15.68 12.41
CA ALA A 134 -10.66 -16.89 13.03
C ALA A 134 -10.66 -18.10 12.07
N LYS A 135 -11.69 -18.25 11.22
CA LYS A 135 -11.72 -19.27 10.15
C LYS A 135 -10.59 -19.07 9.15
N SER A 136 -10.33 -17.84 8.73
CA SER A 136 -9.21 -17.54 7.83
C SER A 136 -7.85 -17.82 8.47
N LEU A 137 -7.68 -17.48 9.74
CA LEU A 137 -6.44 -17.79 10.48
C LEU A 137 -6.21 -19.30 10.61
N ALA A 138 -7.26 -20.07 10.91
CA ALA A 138 -7.19 -21.53 10.97
C ALA A 138 -6.79 -22.12 9.61
N ALA A 139 -7.48 -21.74 8.53
CA ALA A 139 -7.16 -22.22 7.18
C ALA A 139 -5.75 -21.82 6.73
N ALA A 140 -5.28 -20.62 7.10
CA ALA A 140 -3.91 -20.18 6.80
C ALA A 140 -2.85 -20.97 7.58
N ARG A 141 -3.16 -21.37 8.81
CA ARG A 141 -2.27 -22.24 9.61
C ARG A 141 -2.20 -23.64 9.01
N ASP A 142 -3.34 -24.20 8.61
CA ASP A 142 -3.41 -25.54 8.02
C ASP A 142 -2.70 -25.59 6.65
N ALA A 143 -2.74 -24.48 5.89
CA ALA A 143 -2.00 -24.31 4.65
C ALA A 143 -0.50 -23.98 4.83
N GLY A 144 -0.02 -23.84 6.08
CA GLY A 144 1.38 -23.51 6.38
C GLY A 144 1.80 -22.08 6.03
N ILE A 145 0.84 -21.18 5.78
CA ILE A 145 1.11 -19.77 5.46
C ILE A 145 1.43 -18.99 6.74
N LEU A 146 0.64 -19.23 7.78
CA LEU A 146 0.87 -18.69 9.12
C LEU A 146 1.75 -19.69 9.88
N GLY A 147 3.07 -19.56 9.78
CA GLY A 147 4.03 -20.45 10.41
C GLY A 147 4.02 -20.37 11.93
N THR A 148 4.61 -21.35 12.62
CA THR A 148 4.67 -21.42 14.09
C THR A 148 5.64 -20.41 14.73
N ARG A 149 6.55 -19.81 13.96
CA ARG A 149 7.57 -18.85 14.46
C ARG A 149 7.90 -17.69 13.53
N GLU A 150 7.43 -17.70 12.29
CA GLU A 150 7.77 -16.67 11.31
C GLU A 150 6.57 -15.79 10.97
N VAL A 151 6.88 -14.50 10.80
CA VAL A 151 6.05 -13.53 10.10
C VAL A 151 5.76 -14.08 8.69
N PHE A 152 4.59 -13.75 8.15
CA PHE A 152 4.15 -13.96 6.76
C PHE A 152 5.31 -14.36 5.83
N THR A 153 5.32 -15.60 5.34
CA THR A 153 6.40 -16.10 4.46
C THR A 153 6.30 -15.38 3.11
N GLY A 154 6.82 -14.16 3.07
CA GLY A 154 6.62 -13.18 2.02
C GLY A 154 7.22 -13.61 0.71
N ARG A 155 6.48 -14.39 -0.07
CA ARG A 155 6.71 -14.52 -1.51
C ARG A 155 6.08 -13.31 -2.21
N SER A 156 6.70 -12.15 -1.93
CA SER A 156 6.56 -10.83 -2.55
C SER A 156 5.20 -10.12 -2.48
N ARG A 157 5.24 -8.87 -1.94
CA ARG A 157 4.18 -7.84 -1.91
C ARG A 157 3.38 -7.67 -3.22
N ALA A 158 3.92 -8.15 -4.35
CA ALA A 158 3.35 -8.01 -5.68
C ALA A 158 2.17 -8.95 -5.99
N ARG A 159 2.04 -10.11 -5.32
CA ARG A 159 0.99 -11.10 -5.64
C ARG A 159 -0.34 -10.80 -4.96
N CYS A 160 -0.30 -10.36 -3.70
CA CYS A 160 -1.50 -10.17 -2.89
C CYS A 160 -2.41 -9.04 -3.43
N CYS A 161 -1.82 -7.98 -3.98
CA CYS A 161 -2.53 -6.80 -4.47
C CYS A 161 -2.85 -6.84 -5.98
N ARG A 162 -2.71 -8.00 -6.65
CA ARG A 162 -2.91 -8.09 -8.12
C ARG A 162 -4.39 -8.21 -8.47
N TRP A 163 -5.12 -7.09 -8.40
CA TRP A 163 -6.49 -6.97 -8.93
C TRP A 163 -6.48 -6.76 -10.45
N PRO A 164 -7.48 -7.23 -11.22
CA PRO A 164 -7.66 -6.79 -12.60
C PRO A 164 -7.72 -5.26 -12.65
N ARG A 165 -6.79 -4.67 -13.42
CA ARG A 165 -6.84 -3.24 -13.75
C ARG A 165 -8.22 -2.91 -14.31
N ARG A 166 -8.75 -1.71 -14.00
CA ARG A 166 -10.01 -1.21 -14.56
C ARG A 166 -10.11 -1.58 -16.05
N PRO A 167 -11.25 -2.11 -16.54
CA PRO A 167 -11.47 -2.16 -17.98
C PRO A 167 -11.37 -0.73 -18.52
N GLY A 168 -10.47 -0.48 -19.48
CA GLY A 168 -10.40 0.80 -20.20
C GLY A 168 -9.20 1.72 -19.96
N ARG A 169 -8.28 1.45 -19.01
CA ARG A 169 -6.99 2.20 -18.96
C ARG A 169 -5.88 1.45 -19.69
N ARG A 170 -5.79 1.67 -21.00
CA ARG A 170 -4.62 1.31 -21.82
C ARG A 170 -3.57 2.40 -21.61
N ASN A 171 -2.51 2.13 -20.83
CA ASN A 171 -1.35 3.02 -20.80
C ASN A 171 -0.62 2.86 -22.15
N SER A 172 -0.43 3.96 -22.87
CA SER A 172 0.22 4.04 -24.18
C SER A 172 1.75 3.77 -24.17
N ARG A 173 2.28 3.05 -23.18
CA ARG A 173 3.72 2.73 -23.06
C ARG A 173 3.97 1.30 -22.59
N SER A 174 3.40 0.33 -23.28
CA SER A 174 3.87 -1.06 -23.22
C SER A 174 3.56 -1.73 -24.56
N THR A 175 4.29 -1.35 -25.60
CA THR A 175 4.53 -2.22 -26.76
C THR A 175 5.41 -3.37 -26.30
N LEU A 176 4.79 -4.41 -25.75
CA LEU A 176 5.37 -5.75 -25.81
C LEU A 176 5.07 -6.25 -27.22
N ALA A 177 6.10 -6.19 -28.07
CA ALA A 177 6.12 -6.87 -29.35
C ALA A 177 5.85 -8.36 -29.11
N LEU A 178 4.83 -8.91 -29.76
CA LEU A 178 4.66 -10.35 -29.87
C LEU A 178 5.64 -10.88 -30.94
N PRO A 179 6.34 -11.99 -30.69
CA PRO A 179 7.26 -12.58 -31.67
C PRO A 179 6.46 -13.14 -32.86
N GLY A 180 7.03 -12.98 -34.05
CA GLY A 180 6.37 -13.18 -35.33
C GLY A 180 5.85 -14.60 -35.59
N SER A 181 4.75 -14.67 -36.34
CA SER A 181 4.35 -15.86 -37.08
C SER A 181 4.64 -15.63 -38.56
N THR A 182 5.66 -16.32 -39.06
CA THR A 182 5.90 -16.63 -40.47
C THR A 182 4.68 -17.37 -41.03
N SER A 183 4.19 -16.95 -42.19
CA SER A 183 3.19 -17.67 -42.99
C SER A 183 3.88 -18.18 -44.26
N PRO A 184 3.82 -19.48 -44.59
CA PRO A 184 4.35 -19.97 -45.86
C PRO A 184 3.36 -19.67 -46.99
N ARG A 185 3.89 -19.32 -48.15
CA ARG A 185 3.17 -19.38 -49.43
C ARG A 185 3.32 -20.77 -50.04
#